data_AF-A0A3B1D530-F1
#
_entry.id   AF-A0A3B1D530-F1
#
_cell.length_a   1.000
_cell.length_b   1.000
_cell.length_c   1.000
_cell.angle_alpha   90.00
_cell.angle_beta   90.00
_cell.angle_gamma   90.00
#
_symmetry.space_group_name_H-M   'P 1'
#
loop_
_entity.id
_entity.type
_entity.pdbx_description
1 polymer ?
#
loop_
_entity_poly.entity_id
_entity_poly.type
_entity_poly.pdbx_seq_one_letter_code
_entity_poly.pdbx_strand_id
1 'polypeptide(L)'
;MTSTRAADVAEVLWELKRADKVATFSSVAERAGFSAGANGRSMITCIRNVRKDWPHLQWWRAINDKCLLENDCEQVGILKENGLELNDAEGEEGMLSVVIAEEQTMRWDDAHK
;
A
#
# COMPACT_ATOMS: atom_id res chain seq x y z
N MET A 1 -16.77 -15.79 -0.15
CA MET A 1 -17.27 -14.58 -0.83
C MET A 1 -16.29 -13.47 -0.56
N THR A 2 -15.61 -13.00 -1.60
CA THR A 2 -14.76 -11.80 -1.53
C THR A 2 -15.67 -10.60 -1.28
N SER A 3 -15.34 -9.75 -0.30
CA SER A 3 -16.12 -8.54 -0.07
C SER A 3 -15.94 -7.59 -1.26
N THR A 4 -16.98 -6.83 -1.63
CA THR A 4 -16.93 -5.84 -2.71
C THR A 4 -15.70 -4.93 -2.57
N ARG A 5 -15.42 -4.47 -1.35
CA ARG A 5 -14.25 -3.64 -1.03
C ARG A 5 -12.90 -4.29 -1.37
N ALA A 6 -12.77 -5.61 -1.21
CA ALA A 6 -11.52 -6.29 -1.54
C ALA A 6 -11.33 -6.39 -3.07
N ALA A 7 -12.42 -6.57 -3.83
CA ALA A 7 -12.37 -6.48 -5.28
C ALA A 7 -12.01 -5.06 -5.75
N ASP A 8 -12.61 -4.03 -5.16
CA ASP A 8 -12.31 -2.63 -5.50
C ASP A 8 -10.84 -2.29 -5.21
N VAL A 9 -10.31 -2.71 -4.05
CA VAL A 9 -8.87 -2.55 -3.72
C VAL A 9 -7.97 -3.33 -4.68
N ALA A 10 -8.39 -4.51 -5.14
CA ALA A 10 -7.63 -5.30 -6.10
C ALA A 10 -7.48 -4.55 -7.44
N GLU A 11 -8.53 -3.89 -7.93
CA GLU A 11 -8.46 -3.04 -9.13
C GLU A 11 -7.46 -1.88 -8.94
N VAL A 12 -7.48 -1.21 -7.78
CA VAL A 12 -6.52 -0.14 -7.50
C VAL A 12 -5.07 -0.66 -7.44
N LEU A 13 -4.85 -1.83 -6.82
CA LEU A 13 -3.52 -2.47 -6.81
C LEU A 13 -3.07 -2.87 -8.22
N TRP A 14 -3.99 -3.26 -9.09
CA TRP A 14 -3.68 -3.51 -10.50
C TRP A 14 -3.27 -2.23 -11.24
N GLU A 15 -3.94 -1.10 -10.99
CA GLU A 15 -3.54 0.21 -11.52
C GLU A 15 -2.10 0.57 -11.07
N LEU A 16 -1.80 0.40 -9.77
CA LEU A 16 -0.46 0.63 -9.21
C LEU A 16 0.61 -0.24 -9.86
N LYS A 17 0.32 -1.54 -10.01
CA LYS A 17 1.23 -2.49 -10.66
C LYS A 17 1.50 -2.12 -12.10
N ARG A 18 0.49 -1.66 -12.85
CA ARG A 18 0.65 -1.24 -14.25
C ARG A 18 1.42 0.07 -14.40
N ALA A 19 1.24 1.00 -13.46
CA ALA A 19 1.96 2.26 -13.43
C ALA A 19 3.40 2.11 -12.89
N ASP A 20 3.73 0.94 -12.35
CA ASP A 20 4.94 0.69 -11.56
C ASP A 20 5.12 1.68 -10.41
N LYS A 21 4.04 1.96 -9.69
CA LYS A 21 4.00 2.92 -8.59
C LYS A 21 3.55 2.28 -7.28
N VAL A 22 3.70 3.02 -6.19
CA VAL A 22 3.18 2.68 -4.86
C VAL A 22 2.24 3.79 -4.37
N ALA A 23 1.42 3.51 -3.38
CA ALA A 23 0.55 4.50 -2.75
C ALA A 23 0.27 4.17 -1.28
N THR A 24 -0.19 5.16 -0.53
CA THR A 24 -0.55 4.98 0.87
C THR A 24 -1.94 4.34 1.02
N PHE A 25 -2.21 3.74 2.18
CA PHE A 25 -3.48 3.09 2.48
C PHE A 25 -4.66 4.05 2.34
N SER A 26 -4.52 5.30 2.77
CA SER A 26 -5.59 6.30 2.62
C SER A 26 -5.88 6.57 1.15
N SER A 27 -4.86 6.80 0.31
CA SER A 27 -5.07 7.03 -1.13
C SER A 27 -5.68 5.82 -1.83
N VAL A 28 -5.21 4.61 -1.51
CA VAL A 28 -5.78 3.37 -2.10
C VAL A 28 -7.24 3.18 -1.68
N ALA A 29 -7.57 3.40 -0.41
CA ALA A 29 -8.94 3.26 0.08
C ALA A 29 -9.88 4.30 -0.56
N GLU A 30 -9.44 5.56 -0.61
CA GLU A 30 -10.20 6.67 -1.21
C GLU A 30 -10.50 6.38 -2.68
N ARG A 31 -9.49 5.93 -3.43
CA ARG A 31 -9.64 5.48 -4.82
C ARG A 31 -10.61 4.31 -4.96
N ALA A 32 -10.60 3.37 -4.01
CA ALA A 32 -11.54 2.26 -3.93
C ALA A 32 -12.93 2.67 -3.38
N GLY A 33 -13.17 3.95 -3.11
CA GLY A 33 -14.48 4.49 -2.72
C GLY A 33 -14.82 4.35 -1.24
N PHE A 34 -13.85 4.15 -0.36
CA PHE A 34 -14.08 4.08 1.09
C PHE A 34 -12.92 4.66 1.92
N SER A 35 -13.10 4.76 3.24
CA SER A 35 -12.03 5.22 4.14
C SER A 35 -11.15 4.06 4.59
N ALA A 36 -9.83 4.27 4.66
CA ALA A 36 -8.87 3.29 5.18
C ALA A 36 -9.13 2.88 6.64
N GLY A 37 -9.97 3.64 7.36
CA GLY A 37 -10.32 3.43 8.75
C GLY A 37 -9.22 3.88 9.70
N ALA A 38 -9.50 3.85 11.00
CA ALA A 38 -8.54 4.26 12.02
C ALA A 38 -7.23 3.47 11.90
N ASN A 39 -6.11 4.19 11.73
CA ASN A 39 -4.78 3.63 11.52
C ASN A 39 -4.71 2.59 10.37
N GLY A 40 -5.54 2.73 9.33
CA GLY A 40 -5.53 1.82 8.18
C GLY A 40 -6.12 0.42 8.43
N ARG A 41 -6.80 0.19 9.56
CA ARG A 41 -7.33 -1.15 9.93
C ARG A 41 -8.25 -1.76 8.88
N SER A 42 -9.07 -0.95 8.20
CA SER A 42 -9.95 -1.44 7.13
C SER A 42 -9.13 -1.90 5.93
N MET A 43 -8.09 -1.15 5.57
CA MET A 43 -7.18 -1.51 4.48
C MET A 43 -6.37 -2.76 4.76
N ILE A 44 -5.83 -2.91 5.98
CA ILE A 44 -5.11 -4.14 6.37
C ILE A 44 -6.00 -5.38 6.17
N THR A 45 -7.28 -5.28 6.54
CA THR A 45 -8.25 -6.37 6.35
C THR A 45 -8.49 -6.64 4.86
N CYS A 46 -8.67 -5.59 4.04
CA CYS A 46 -8.87 -5.73 2.60
C CYS A 46 -7.65 -6.34 1.92
N ILE A 47 -6.44 -5.87 2.23
CA ILE A 47 -5.18 -6.40 1.71
C ILE A 47 -5.04 -7.88 2.06
N ARG A 48 -5.36 -8.31 3.28
CA ARG A 48 -5.34 -9.74 3.63
C ARG A 48 -6.24 -10.59 2.73
N ASN A 49 -7.41 -10.08 2.36
CA ASN A 49 -8.30 -10.77 1.43
C ASN A 49 -7.73 -10.74 0.01
N VAL A 50 -7.21 -9.59 -0.45
CA VAL A 50 -6.57 -9.49 -1.78
C VAL A 50 -5.37 -10.42 -1.91
N ARG A 51 -4.54 -10.54 -0.86
CA ARG A 51 -3.41 -11.48 -0.83
C ARG A 51 -3.85 -12.93 -1.04
N LYS A 52 -5.01 -13.29 -0.49
CA LYS A 52 -5.56 -14.64 -0.61
C LYS A 52 -6.15 -14.89 -1.99
N ASP A 53 -6.95 -13.96 -2.49
CA ASP A 53 -7.76 -14.14 -3.70
C ASP A 53 -6.98 -13.76 -4.98
N TRP A 54 -6.07 -12.78 -4.90
CA TRP A 54 -5.25 -12.27 -6.00
C TRP A 54 -3.78 -12.03 -5.57
N PRO A 55 -3.02 -13.09 -5.24
CA PRO A 55 -1.63 -12.97 -4.75
C PRO A 55 -0.67 -12.30 -5.74
N HIS A 56 -1.01 -12.29 -7.04
CA HIS A 56 -0.19 -11.72 -8.10
C HIS A 56 -0.28 -10.19 -8.23
N LEU A 57 -1.20 -9.52 -7.51
CA LEU A 57 -1.44 -8.08 -7.60
C LEU A 57 -0.45 -7.22 -6.80
N GLN A 58 0.62 -7.81 -6.28
CA GLN A 58 1.72 -7.07 -5.63
C GLN A 58 1.21 -6.15 -4.52
N TRP A 59 0.51 -6.74 -3.55
CA TRP A 59 -0.10 -6.05 -2.41
C TRP A 59 0.86 -5.11 -1.66
N TRP A 60 2.17 -5.39 -1.71
CA TRP A 60 3.24 -4.60 -1.12
C TRP A 60 3.33 -3.17 -1.65
N ARG A 61 2.70 -2.86 -2.80
CA ARG A 61 2.61 -1.51 -3.37
C ARG A 61 1.70 -0.58 -2.58
N ALA A 62 0.84 -1.12 -1.72
CA ALA A 62 0.09 -0.33 -0.75
C ALA A 62 0.86 -0.27 0.57
N ILE A 63 1.21 0.94 1.00
CA ILE A 63 2.03 1.21 2.19
C ILE A 63 1.15 1.91 3.23
N ASN A 64 1.43 1.75 4.52
CA ASN A 64 0.67 2.49 5.53
C ASN A 64 0.92 4.00 5.43
N ASP A 65 -0.01 4.80 5.94
CA ASP A 65 0.08 6.26 5.82
C ASP A 65 1.23 6.90 6.62
N LYS A 66 1.84 6.13 7.53
CA LYS A 66 3.03 6.55 8.28
C LYS A 66 4.33 6.23 7.54
N CYS A 67 4.28 5.45 6.47
CA CYS A 67 5.43 4.86 5.80
C CYS A 67 6.39 4.09 6.74
N LEU A 68 5.89 3.60 7.88
CA LEU A 68 6.69 2.88 8.88
C LEU A 68 6.39 1.38 8.81
N LEU A 69 7.42 0.55 8.62
CA LEU A 69 7.29 -0.90 8.55
C LEU A 69 8.25 -1.56 9.54
N GLU A 70 7.83 -2.66 10.14
CA GLU A 70 8.72 -3.49 10.96
C GLU A 70 9.85 -4.05 10.07
N ASN A 71 11.10 -3.98 10.52
CA ASN A 71 12.28 -4.34 9.73
C ASN A 71 12.25 -5.80 9.24
N ASP A 72 11.67 -6.71 10.03
CA ASP A 72 11.56 -8.13 9.74
C ASP A 72 10.30 -8.50 8.93
N CYS A 73 9.46 -7.54 8.55
CA CYS A 73 8.26 -7.84 7.80
C CYS A 73 8.55 -8.18 6.33
N GLU A 74 7.72 -9.07 5.76
CA GLU A 74 7.81 -9.52 4.35
C GLU A 74 7.79 -8.34 3.36
N GLN A 75 7.03 -7.29 3.67
CA GLN A 75 6.89 -6.12 2.81
C GLN A 75 8.23 -5.39 2.63
N VAL A 76 9.03 -5.26 3.69
CA VAL A 76 10.35 -4.60 3.63
C VAL A 76 11.27 -5.32 2.66
N GLY A 77 11.35 -6.65 2.74
CA GLY A 77 12.20 -7.44 1.84
C GLY A 77 11.84 -7.21 0.37
N ILE A 78 10.54 -7.28 0.06
CA ILE A 78 10.07 -7.09 -1.32
C ILE A 78 10.30 -5.65 -1.80
N LEU A 79 10.08 -4.63 -0.95
CA LEU A 79 10.32 -3.24 -1.32
C LEU A 79 11.80 -2.98 -1.65
N LYS A 80 12.73 -3.53 -0.84
CA LYS A 80 14.19 -3.45 -1.12
C LYS A 80 14.55 -4.11 -2.44
N GLU A 81 14.02 -5.30 -2.71
CA GLU A 81 14.26 -6.03 -3.96
C GLU A 81 13.72 -5.30 -5.19
N ASN A 82 12.67 -4.49 -5.03
CA ASN A 82 12.08 -3.68 -6.09
C ASN A 82 12.66 -2.24 -6.15
N GLY A 83 13.74 -1.97 -5.42
CA GLY A 83 14.50 -0.72 -5.51
C GLY A 83 13.89 0.47 -4.77
N LEU A 84 13.01 0.25 -3.80
CA LEU A 84 12.61 1.32 -2.88
C LEU A 84 13.66 1.52 -1.79
N GLU A 85 13.92 2.77 -1.46
CA GLU A 85 14.80 3.15 -0.37
C GLU A 85 14.07 3.03 0.98
N LEU A 86 14.71 2.38 1.94
CA LEU A 86 14.24 2.32 3.33
C LEU A 86 15.35 2.73 4.27
N ASN A 87 15.02 3.61 5.21
CA ASN A 87 15.93 4.10 6.25
C ASN A 87 15.45 3.63 7.63
N ASP A 88 16.35 3.61 8.61
CA ASP A 88 15.96 3.40 10.00
C ASP A 88 15.03 4.54 10.45
N ALA A 89 13.90 4.19 11.08
CA ALA A 89 12.97 5.17 11.59
C ALA A 89 13.57 5.88 12.82
N GLU A 90 13.63 7.21 12.79
CA GLU A 90 14.12 7.98 13.93
C GLU A 90 13.18 7.81 15.14
N GLY A 91 13.71 7.24 16.22
CA GLY A 91 13.00 7.11 17.51
C GLY A 91 12.15 5.85 17.68
N GLU A 92 12.09 4.95 16.69
CA GLU A 92 11.42 3.65 16.81
C GLU A 92 12.39 2.52 16.44
N GLU A 93 13.09 1.97 17.45
CA GLU A 93 14.00 0.84 17.27
C GLU A 93 13.27 -0.36 16.63
N GLY A 94 13.82 -0.87 15.52
CA GLY A 94 13.25 -1.99 14.79
C GLY A 94 12.25 -1.63 13.70
N MET A 95 11.96 -0.34 13.50
CA MET A 95 11.10 0.15 12.42
C MET A 95 11.94 0.79 11.30
N LEU A 96 11.51 0.62 10.07
CA LEU A 96 12.05 1.27 8.89
C LEU A 96 11.04 2.25 8.31
N SER A 97 11.52 3.42 7.93
CA SER A 97 10.78 4.39 7.14
C SER A 97 11.00 4.15 5.65
N VAL A 98 9.92 3.93 4.90
CA VAL A 98 9.96 3.84 3.44
C VAL A 98 10.09 5.25 2.87
N VAL A 99 11.18 5.51 2.17
CA VAL A 99 11.35 6.74 1.40
C VAL A 99 10.65 6.53 0.06
N ILE A 100 9.47 7.14 -0.06
CA ILE A 100 8.70 7.12 -1.31
C ILE A 100 8.91 8.46 -1.99
N ALA A 101 9.64 8.46 -3.10
CA ALA A 101 9.80 9.66 -3.90
C ALA A 101 8.47 10.02 -4.61
N GLU A 102 8.25 11.30 -4.91
CA GLU A 102 6.97 11.74 -5.48
C GLU A 102 6.69 11.09 -6.84
N GLU A 103 7.73 10.73 -7.59
CA GLU A 103 7.63 10.12 -8.92
C GLU A 103 7.19 8.65 -8.84
N GLN A 104 7.62 7.97 -7.77
CA GLN A 104 7.25 6.59 -7.44
C GLN A 104 5.86 6.50 -6.80
N THR A 105 5.33 7.62 -6.30
CA THR A 105 3.99 7.70 -5.72
C THR A 105 2.95 7.87 -6.81
N MET A 106 1.92 7.03 -6.80
CA MET A 106 0.73 7.25 -7.62
C MET A 106 -0.13 8.32 -6.94
N ARG A 107 -0.29 9.45 -7.62
CA ARG A 107 -1.34 10.41 -7.31
C ARG A 107 -2.43 10.22 -8.36
N TRP A 108 -3.62 9.88 -7.90
CA TRP A 108 -4.80 10.00 -8.73
C TRP A 108 -5.19 11.46 -8.62
N ASP A 109 -4.80 12.25 -9.60
CA ASP A 109 -5.34 13.60 -9.74
C ASP A 109 -6.84 13.42 -9.97
N ASP A 110 -7.64 13.63 -8.93
CA ASP A 110 -9.09 13.69 -9.03
C ASP A 110 -9.47 14.96 -9.82
N ALA A 111 -9.20 14.95 -11.12
CA ALA A 111 -10.05 15.65 -12.04
C ALA A 111 -11.39 14.91 -11.99
N HIS A 112 -12.34 15.50 -11.27
CA HIS A 112 -13.79 15.22 -11.19
C HIS A 112 -14.26 14.64 -9.85
N LYS A 113 -14.61 15.54 -8.94
CA LYS A 113 -16.01 15.77 -8.59
C LYS A 113 -16.29 17.21 -8.19
#